data_AF-D0UN79-F1
#
_entry.id   AF-D0UN79-F1
#
_cell.length_a   1.000
_cell.length_b   1.000
_cell.length_c   1.000
_cell.angle_alpha   90.00
_cell.angle_beta   90.00
_cell.angle_gamma   90.00
#
_symmetry.space_group_name_H-M   'P 1'
#
loop_
_entity.id
_entity.type
_entity.pdbx_description
1 polymer ?
#
loop_
_entity_poly.entity_id
_entity_poly.type
_entity_poly.pdbx_seq_one_letter_code
_entity_poly.pdbx_strand_id
1 'polypeptide(L)'
;PVAASTNRGRDLIGVQNLIKKHQAVLAEINNHENRIAAVCQSGQQMLEEGHFASDEIKQRVGTLNDHWTQLKEKAFQRKQDLEDSLQAHQYFADANEAESWIKEKEPIVTNTDYGKDEDSSEALLKKHEALMSDLEAFGNTISALREQAQSCRQQETPVIDVTGKECVIALYDYTEKSPREVSMKKGDVLTLLNSNNK
;
A
#
# COMPACT_ATOMS: atom_id res chain seq x y z
N PRO A 1 -12.24 -5.07 14.63
CA PRO A 1 -12.28 -3.64 14.23
C PRO A 1 -11.56 -3.42 12.90
N VAL A 2 -12.22 -2.82 11.90
CA VAL A 2 -11.65 -2.60 10.55
C VAL A 2 -10.35 -1.78 10.60
N ALA A 3 -10.22 -0.88 11.58
CA ALA A 3 -9.02 -0.08 11.83
C ALA A 3 -7.78 -0.88 12.26
N ALA A 4 -7.93 -2.15 12.68
CA ALA A 4 -6.82 -3.03 13.06
C ALA A 4 -6.52 -4.11 12.01
N SER A 5 -7.14 -4.02 10.82
CA SER A 5 -6.93 -4.99 9.75
C SER A 5 -5.53 -4.84 9.15
N THR A 6 -4.80 -5.96 9.05
CA THR A 6 -3.48 -6.02 8.40
C THR A 6 -3.56 -6.30 6.90
N ASN A 7 -4.77 -6.49 6.33
CA ASN A 7 -4.93 -6.78 4.90
C ASN A 7 -4.56 -5.56 4.05
N ARG A 8 -3.48 -5.59 3.28
CA ARG A 8 -3.01 -4.46 2.46
C ARG A 8 -3.50 -4.44 1.01
N GLY A 9 -4.37 -5.38 0.61
CA GLY A 9 -4.76 -5.58 -0.79
C GLY A 9 -3.78 -6.51 -1.51
N ARG A 10 -4.23 -7.11 -2.62
CA ARG A 10 -3.43 -8.04 -3.44
C ARG A 10 -3.19 -7.53 -4.87
N ASP A 11 -3.94 -6.51 -5.27
CA ASP A 11 -3.93 -5.88 -6.57
C ASP A 11 -4.38 -4.42 -6.42
N LEU A 12 -4.11 -3.60 -7.44
CA LEU A 12 -4.40 -2.16 -7.43
C LEU A 12 -5.86 -1.86 -7.06
N ILE A 13 -6.79 -2.62 -7.65
CA ILE A 13 -8.23 -2.47 -7.42
C ILE A 13 -8.58 -2.83 -5.95
N GLY A 14 -8.01 -3.90 -5.41
CA GLY A 14 -8.19 -4.31 -4.03
C GLY A 14 -7.70 -3.25 -3.05
N VAL A 15 -6.53 -2.66 -3.28
CA VAL A 15 -6.02 -1.56 -2.44
C VAL A 15 -6.92 -0.34 -2.50
N GLN A 16 -7.32 0.10 -3.70
CA GLN A 16 -8.22 1.25 -3.87
C GLN A 16 -9.55 1.05 -3.13
N ASN A 17 -10.12 -0.15 -3.19
CA ASN A 17 -11.32 -0.50 -2.45
C ASN A 17 -11.12 -0.46 -0.93
N LEU A 18 -9.98 -0.92 -0.43
CA LEU A 18 -9.63 -0.86 0.98
C LEU A 18 -9.44 0.58 1.46
N ILE A 19 -8.79 1.44 0.65
CA ILE A 19 -8.65 2.87 0.92
C ILE A 19 -10.02 3.53 1.03
N LYS A 20 -10.92 3.28 0.08
CA LYS A 20 -12.28 3.85 0.11
C LYS A 20 -13.06 3.43 1.36
N LYS A 21 -12.93 2.17 1.78
CA LYS A 21 -13.52 1.68 3.05
C LYS A 21 -12.89 2.36 4.26
N HIS A 22 -11.56 2.54 4.27
CA HIS A 22 -10.85 3.18 5.36
C HIS A 22 -11.19 4.68 5.47
N GLN A 23 -11.40 5.37 4.34
CA GLN A 23 -11.88 6.75 4.33
C GLN A 23 -13.24 6.90 5.04
N ALA A 24 -14.16 5.95 4.86
CA ALA A 24 -15.42 5.94 5.60
C ALA A 24 -15.20 5.81 7.12
N VAL A 25 -14.28 4.94 7.54
CA VAL A 25 -13.91 4.79 8.97
C VAL A 25 -13.30 6.07 9.52
N LEU A 26 -12.42 6.74 8.76
CA LEU A 26 -11.83 8.01 9.17
C LEU A 26 -12.88 9.12 9.32
N ALA A 27 -13.89 9.16 8.43
CA ALA A 27 -14.99 10.08 8.54
C ALA A 27 -15.84 9.81 9.81
N GLU A 28 -16.11 8.54 10.11
CA GLU A 28 -16.81 8.16 11.35
C GLU A 28 -16.02 8.55 12.60
N ILE A 29 -14.71 8.32 12.63
CA ILE A 29 -13.83 8.75 13.73
C ILE A 29 -13.90 10.28 13.86
N ASN A 30 -13.75 11.02 12.78
CA ASN A 30 -13.80 12.48 12.83
C ASN A 30 -15.16 13.01 13.33
N ASN A 31 -16.26 12.36 12.94
CA ASN A 31 -17.60 12.72 13.43
C ASN A 31 -17.76 12.49 14.95
N HIS A 32 -17.04 11.54 15.53
CA HIS A 32 -17.09 11.26 16.97
C HIS A 32 -16.14 12.14 17.81
N GLU A 33 -15.18 12.83 17.19
CA GLU A 33 -14.20 13.68 17.88
C GLU A 33 -14.87 14.72 18.80
N ASN A 34 -15.84 15.46 18.27
CA ASN A 34 -16.56 16.49 19.03
C ASN A 34 -17.32 15.91 20.23
N ARG A 35 -17.91 14.72 20.08
CA ARG A 35 -18.66 14.08 21.17
C ARG A 35 -17.74 13.62 22.28
N ILE A 36 -16.59 13.06 21.94
CA ILE A 36 -15.60 12.62 22.92
C ILE A 36 -14.98 13.82 23.62
N ALA A 37 -14.64 14.88 22.88
CA ALA A 37 -14.16 16.13 23.46
C ALA A 37 -15.16 16.73 24.47
N ALA A 38 -16.46 16.75 24.13
CA ALA A 38 -17.51 17.25 25.03
C ALA A 38 -17.65 16.41 26.31
N VAL A 39 -17.57 15.07 26.20
CA VAL A 39 -17.62 14.18 27.38
C VAL A 39 -16.40 14.38 28.27
N CYS A 40 -15.21 14.50 27.68
CA CYS A 40 -13.98 14.77 28.43
C CYS A 40 -14.05 16.14 29.12
N GLN A 41 -14.55 17.18 28.44
CA GLN A 41 -14.72 18.52 29.01
C GLN A 41 -15.72 18.53 30.17
N SER A 42 -16.87 17.87 30.01
CA SER A 42 -17.86 17.76 31.08
C SER A 42 -17.31 17.02 32.29
N GLY A 43 -16.57 15.92 32.07
CA GLY A 43 -15.90 15.20 33.16
C GLY A 43 -14.86 16.07 33.87
N GLN A 44 -14.07 16.85 33.12
CA GLN A 44 -13.09 17.78 33.68
C GLN A 44 -13.74 18.86 34.55
N GLN A 45 -14.86 19.44 34.10
CA GLN A 45 -15.61 20.42 34.88
C GLN A 45 -16.14 19.83 36.21
N MET A 46 -16.66 18.60 36.20
CA MET A 46 -17.09 17.93 37.43
C MET A 46 -15.93 17.70 38.43
N LEU A 47 -14.71 17.50 37.93
CA LEU A 47 -13.53 17.40 38.78
C LEU A 47 -13.18 18.74 39.42
N GLU A 48 -13.28 19.84 38.67
CA GLU A 48 -13.02 21.20 39.15
C GLU A 48 -14.04 21.66 40.20
N GLU A 49 -15.30 21.23 40.06
CA GLU A 49 -16.39 21.50 41.01
C GLU A 49 -16.32 20.64 42.28
N GLY A 50 -15.35 19.73 42.40
CA GLY A 50 -15.16 18.89 43.59
C GLY A 50 -16.24 17.83 43.77
N HIS A 51 -16.72 17.25 42.67
CA HIS A 51 -17.79 16.23 42.69
C HIS A 51 -17.45 15.03 43.60
N PHE A 52 -18.44 14.49 44.32
CA PHE A 52 -18.21 13.42 45.31
C PHE A 52 -17.57 12.14 44.73
N ALA A 53 -17.67 11.94 43.42
CA ALA A 53 -17.11 10.81 42.67
C ALA A 53 -15.89 11.19 41.81
N SER A 54 -15.13 12.23 42.19
CA SER A 54 -14.00 12.74 41.41
C SER A 54 -12.99 11.65 40.99
N ASP A 55 -12.65 10.72 41.87
CA ASP A 55 -11.68 9.66 41.54
C ASP A 55 -12.18 8.75 40.40
N GLU A 56 -13.45 8.37 40.43
CA GLU A 56 -14.05 7.54 39.37
C GLU A 56 -14.17 8.32 38.05
N ILE A 57 -14.58 9.60 38.12
CA ILE A 57 -14.70 10.47 36.95
C ILE A 57 -13.33 10.64 36.28
N LYS A 58 -12.30 10.92 37.07
CA LYS A 58 -10.92 11.08 36.56
C LYS A 58 -10.43 9.82 35.85
N GLN A 59 -10.65 8.65 36.44
CA GLN A 59 -10.26 7.38 35.83
C GLN A 59 -10.99 7.14 34.50
N ARG A 60 -12.31 7.39 34.45
CA ARG A 60 -13.11 7.20 33.23
C ARG A 60 -12.72 8.15 32.11
N VAL A 61 -12.52 9.43 32.42
CA VAL A 61 -12.06 10.44 31.44
C VAL A 61 -10.68 10.09 30.90
N GLY A 62 -9.74 9.70 31.77
CA GLY A 62 -8.40 9.27 31.37
C GLY A 62 -8.46 8.06 30.43
N THR A 63 -9.19 7.00 30.82
CA THR A 63 -9.35 5.78 30.01
C THR A 63 -9.97 6.08 28.64
N LEU A 64 -10.99 6.95 28.60
CA LEU A 64 -11.64 7.34 27.35
C LEU A 64 -10.65 8.07 26.43
N ASN A 65 -9.86 9.01 26.96
CA ASN A 65 -8.87 9.75 26.19
C ASN A 65 -7.76 8.84 25.65
N ASP A 66 -7.28 7.89 26.46
CA ASP A 66 -6.26 6.92 26.06
C ASP A 66 -6.77 6.02 24.93
N HIS A 67 -7.97 5.47 25.08
CA HIS A 67 -8.60 4.66 24.03
C HIS A 67 -8.84 5.46 22.74
N TRP A 68 -9.25 6.72 22.86
CA TRP A 68 -9.46 7.59 21.72
C TRP A 68 -8.17 7.86 20.95
N THR A 69 -7.10 8.20 21.69
CA THR A 69 -5.78 8.45 21.12
C THR A 69 -5.23 7.21 20.42
N GLN A 70 -5.33 6.03 21.05
CA GLN A 70 -4.91 4.77 20.46
C GLN A 70 -5.71 4.41 19.20
N LEU A 71 -7.01 4.72 19.16
CA LEU A 71 -7.83 4.48 17.97
C LEU A 71 -7.38 5.35 16.80
N LYS A 72 -7.12 6.64 17.05
CA LYS A 72 -6.63 7.57 16.03
C LYS A 72 -5.26 7.15 15.49
N GLU A 73 -4.35 6.75 16.38
CA GLU A 73 -3.03 6.27 15.98
C GLU A 73 -3.13 5.04 15.07
N LYS A 74 -3.92 4.04 15.46
CA LYS A 74 -4.16 2.84 14.63
C LYS A 74 -4.77 3.18 13.29
N ALA A 75 -5.73 4.11 13.26
CA ALA A 75 -6.36 4.55 12.03
C ALA A 75 -5.39 5.30 11.10
N PHE A 76 -4.48 6.11 11.67
CA PHE A 76 -3.44 6.81 10.93
C PHE A 76 -2.40 5.84 10.36
N GLN A 77 -1.85 4.93 11.18
CA GLN A 77 -0.92 3.90 10.73
C GLN A 77 -1.53 3.05 9.61
N ARG A 78 -2.80 2.68 9.75
CA ARG A 78 -3.52 1.92 8.73
C ARG A 78 -3.68 2.69 7.42
N LYS A 79 -3.87 4.00 7.48
CA LYS A 79 -3.94 4.85 6.29
C LYS A 79 -2.59 4.81 5.57
N GLN A 80 -1.50 5.01 6.29
CA GLN A 80 -0.15 5.00 5.73
C GLN A 80 0.17 3.65 5.07
N ASP A 81 -0.09 2.53 5.75
CA ASP A 81 0.11 1.19 5.19
C ASP A 81 -0.67 0.95 3.88
N LEU A 82 -1.86 1.55 3.74
CA LEU A 82 -2.67 1.44 2.52
C LEU A 82 -2.15 2.35 1.41
N GLU A 83 -1.64 3.54 1.75
CA GLU A 83 -1.01 4.48 0.81
C GLU A 83 0.29 3.90 0.26
N ASP A 84 1.12 3.30 1.11
CA ASP A 84 2.36 2.62 0.71
C ASP A 84 2.04 1.43 -0.24
N SER A 85 1.03 0.63 0.10
CA SER A 85 0.56 -0.48 -0.76
C SER A 85 0.06 0.02 -2.11
N LEU A 86 -0.68 1.14 -2.13
CA LEU A 86 -1.20 1.74 -3.37
C LEU A 86 -0.06 2.17 -4.28
N GLN A 87 0.94 2.85 -3.72
CA GLN A 87 2.09 3.36 -4.46
C GLN A 87 2.88 2.21 -5.11
N ALA A 88 3.09 1.12 -4.36
CA ALA A 88 3.78 -0.07 -4.87
C ALA A 88 2.99 -0.74 -6.01
N HIS A 89 1.69 -0.97 -5.82
CA HIS A 89 0.86 -1.60 -6.86
C HIS A 89 0.73 -0.73 -8.11
N GLN A 90 0.63 0.59 -7.96
CA GLN A 90 0.63 1.52 -9.09
C GLN A 90 1.96 1.45 -9.86
N TYR A 91 3.09 1.43 -9.14
CA TYR A 91 4.40 1.32 -9.76
C TYR A 91 4.54 0.05 -10.60
N PHE A 92 4.15 -1.10 -10.06
CA PHE A 92 4.21 -2.35 -10.82
C PHE A 92 3.26 -2.36 -12.02
N ALA A 93 2.07 -1.77 -11.91
CA ALA A 93 1.16 -1.64 -13.04
C ALA A 93 1.78 -0.80 -14.17
N ASP A 94 2.29 0.38 -13.82
CA ASP A 94 2.90 1.32 -14.76
C ASP A 94 4.19 0.75 -15.38
N ALA A 95 4.98 0.01 -14.60
CA ALA A 95 6.18 -0.66 -15.10
C ALA A 95 5.84 -1.78 -16.09
N ASN A 96 4.80 -2.58 -15.82
CA ASN A 96 4.34 -3.62 -16.74
C ASN A 96 3.77 -3.03 -18.04
N GLU A 97 3.06 -1.90 -17.96
CA GLU A 97 2.60 -1.16 -19.12
C GLU A 97 3.78 -0.65 -19.94
N ALA A 98 4.78 -0.07 -19.28
CA ALA A 98 6.00 0.40 -19.91
C ALA A 98 6.76 -0.74 -20.63
N GLU A 99 6.93 -1.90 -19.98
CA GLU A 99 7.53 -3.07 -20.61
C GLU A 99 6.74 -3.56 -21.84
N SER A 100 5.41 -3.56 -21.74
CA SER A 100 4.53 -3.99 -22.83
C SER A 100 4.66 -3.04 -24.03
N TRP A 101 4.71 -1.74 -23.77
CA TRP A 101 4.93 -0.73 -24.79
C TRP A 101 6.29 -0.90 -25.49
N ILE A 102 7.36 -1.13 -24.73
CA ILE A 102 8.70 -1.38 -25.31
C ILE A 102 8.66 -2.60 -26.24
N LYS A 103 8.07 -3.72 -25.79
CA LYS A 103 7.93 -4.94 -26.61
C LYS A 103 7.12 -4.70 -27.88
N GLU A 104 6.12 -3.81 -27.85
CA GLU A 104 5.34 -3.43 -29.03
C GLU A 104 6.17 -2.61 -30.02
N LYS A 105 7.05 -1.71 -29.55
CA LYS A 105 7.86 -0.83 -30.41
C LYS A 105 9.15 -1.48 -30.93
N GLU A 106 9.68 -2.47 -30.23
CA GLU A 106 10.88 -3.23 -30.61
C GLU A 106 10.89 -3.70 -32.08
N PRO A 107 9.85 -4.38 -32.62
CA PRO A 107 9.86 -4.82 -34.02
C PRO A 107 9.90 -3.66 -35.02
N ILE A 108 9.32 -2.50 -34.69
CA ILE A 108 9.31 -1.33 -35.57
C ILE A 108 10.73 -0.75 -35.70
N VAL A 109 11.48 -0.69 -34.59
CA VAL A 109 12.87 -0.21 -34.58
C VAL A 109 13.81 -1.18 -35.30
N THR A 110 13.59 -2.49 -35.19
CA THR A 110 14.43 -3.49 -35.86
C THR A 110 14.14 -3.68 -37.35
N ASN A 111 13.11 -3.01 -37.88
CA ASN A 111 12.74 -3.14 -39.28
C ASN A 111 13.81 -2.48 -40.18
N THR A 112 14.40 -3.28 -41.08
CA THR A 112 15.43 -2.84 -42.04
C THR A 112 14.87 -2.57 -43.44
N ASP A 113 13.57 -2.37 -43.58
CA ASP A 113 12.95 -1.91 -44.82
C ASP A 113 13.25 -0.41 -45.02
N TYR A 114 13.88 -0.07 -46.14
CA TYR A 114 14.26 1.30 -46.49
C TYR A 114 13.38 1.89 -47.61
N GLY A 115 12.38 1.14 -48.09
CA GLY A 115 11.59 1.52 -49.25
C GLY A 115 12.27 1.14 -50.55
N LYS A 116 11.46 0.98 -51.60
CA LYS A 116 11.90 0.57 -52.94
C LYS A 116 11.86 1.72 -53.96
N ASP A 117 11.24 2.83 -53.58
CA ASP A 117 10.99 4.03 -54.37
C ASP A 117 10.86 5.25 -53.43
N GLU A 118 10.89 6.45 -54.00
CA GLU A 118 10.87 7.72 -53.25
C GLU A 118 9.65 7.82 -52.33
N ASP A 119 8.46 7.50 -52.84
CA ASP A 119 7.20 7.54 -52.07
C ASP A 119 7.23 6.59 -50.86
N SER A 120 7.73 5.36 -51.03
CA SER A 120 7.83 4.40 -49.93
C SER A 120 8.90 4.77 -48.90
N SER A 121 10.02 5.34 -49.34
CA SER A 121 11.05 5.87 -48.44
C SER A 121 10.55 7.09 -47.65
N GLU A 122 9.82 8.01 -48.27
CA GLU A 122 9.21 9.17 -47.58
C GLU A 122 8.16 8.71 -46.55
N ALA A 123 7.32 7.73 -46.89
CA ALA A 123 6.35 7.16 -45.96
C ALA A 123 7.02 6.47 -44.75
N LEU A 124 8.15 5.79 -44.96
CA LEU A 124 8.93 5.18 -43.89
C LEU A 124 9.58 6.23 -43.00
N LEU A 125 10.11 7.30 -43.58
CA LEU A 125 10.71 8.41 -42.83
C LEU A 125 9.69 9.08 -41.91
N LYS A 126 8.47 9.34 -42.40
CA LYS A 126 7.38 9.88 -41.58
C LYS A 126 6.98 8.96 -40.43
N LYS A 127 6.97 7.64 -40.64
CA LYS A 127 6.73 6.68 -39.56
C LYS A 127 7.84 6.70 -38.52
N HIS A 128 9.09 6.85 -38.96
CA HIS A 128 10.23 6.97 -38.05
C HIS A 128 10.18 8.25 -37.22
N GLU A 129 9.82 9.39 -37.83
CA GLU A 129 9.62 10.64 -37.09
C GLU A 129 8.53 10.51 -36.02
N ALA A 130 7.41 9.88 -36.36
CA ALA A 130 6.35 9.60 -35.39
C ALA A 130 6.85 8.72 -34.24
N LEU A 131 7.62 7.67 -34.54
CA LEU A 131 8.22 6.80 -33.53
C LEU A 131 9.21 7.56 -32.63
N MET A 132 10.02 8.46 -33.19
CA MET A 132 10.94 9.28 -32.41
C MET A 132 10.19 10.21 -31.44
N SER A 133 9.08 10.80 -31.89
CA SER A 133 8.22 11.60 -31.03
C SER A 133 7.58 10.76 -29.92
N ASP A 134 7.12 9.55 -30.23
CA ASP A 134 6.57 8.62 -29.25
C ASP A 134 7.63 8.20 -28.21
N LEU A 135 8.87 7.92 -28.63
CA LEU A 135 10.01 7.59 -27.75
C LEU A 135 10.34 8.74 -26.80
N GLU A 136 10.37 9.97 -27.30
CA GLU A 136 10.60 11.16 -26.47
C GLU A 136 9.49 11.33 -25.42
N ALA A 137 8.23 11.21 -25.82
CA ALA A 137 7.09 11.29 -24.91
C ALA A 137 7.15 10.20 -23.83
N PHE A 138 7.51 8.97 -24.21
CA PHE A 138 7.65 7.84 -23.29
C PHE A 138 8.83 8.01 -22.31
N GLY A 139 9.87 8.78 -22.68
CA GLY A 139 10.94 9.17 -21.76
C GLY A 139 10.43 9.88 -20.50
N ASN A 140 9.32 10.61 -20.60
CA ASN A 140 8.66 11.22 -19.44
C ASN A 140 8.06 10.15 -18.51
N THR A 141 7.43 9.11 -19.07
CA THR A 141 6.88 7.99 -18.31
C THR A 141 7.97 7.24 -17.55
N ILE A 142 9.12 6.99 -18.18
CA ILE A 142 10.28 6.35 -17.53
C ILE A 142 10.84 7.24 -16.41
N SER A 143 10.88 8.55 -16.61
CA SER A 143 11.31 9.50 -15.59
C SER A 143 10.36 9.51 -14.39
N ALA A 144 9.05 9.52 -14.63
CA ALA A 144 8.03 9.42 -13.58
C ALA A 144 8.10 8.09 -12.81
N LEU A 145 8.27 6.96 -13.51
CA LEU A 145 8.48 5.65 -12.90
C LEU A 145 9.72 5.62 -12.00
N ARG A 146 10.80 6.29 -12.42
CA ARG A 146 12.04 6.40 -11.63
C ARG A 146 11.81 7.21 -10.35
N GLU A 147 11.12 8.34 -10.44
CA GLU A 147 10.77 9.15 -9.27
C GLU A 147 9.86 8.37 -8.31
N GLN A 148 8.86 7.67 -8.85
CA GLN A 148 7.97 6.83 -8.07
C GLN A 148 8.73 5.70 -7.36
N ALA A 149 9.67 5.03 -8.04
CA ALA A 149 10.52 4.00 -7.45
C ALA A 149 11.37 4.53 -6.29
N GLN A 150 11.88 5.77 -6.39
CA GLN A 150 12.64 6.41 -5.30
C GLN A 150 11.75 6.79 -4.11
N SER A 151 10.49 7.12 -4.38
CA SER A 151 9.52 7.53 -3.37
C SER A 151 8.80 6.35 -2.70
N CYS A 152 8.73 5.19 -3.36
CA CYS A 152 8.19 3.95 -2.81
C CYS A 152 8.91 3.57 -1.52
N ARG A 153 8.29 3.85 -0.37
CA ARG A 153 8.76 3.33 0.92
C ARG A 153 8.53 1.83 0.92
N GLN A 154 9.63 1.09 0.89
CA GLN A 154 9.63 -0.36 0.98
C GLN A 154 8.84 -0.82 2.23
N GLN A 155 7.74 -1.55 2.04
CA GLN A 155 7.21 -2.46 3.06
C GLN A 155 7.25 -3.88 2.51
N GLU A 156 8.29 -4.58 2.96
CA GLU A 156 8.64 -6.00 2.82
C GLU A 156 8.42 -6.62 1.45
N THR A 157 9.54 -6.75 0.72
CA THR A 157 9.71 -7.80 -0.29
C THR A 157 9.19 -9.13 0.28
N PRO A 158 8.29 -9.86 -0.40
CA PRO A 158 8.29 -11.31 -0.23
C PRO A 158 9.73 -11.72 -0.51
N VAL A 159 10.40 -12.28 0.49
CA VAL A 159 11.79 -12.73 0.30
C VAL A 159 11.66 -13.93 -0.62
N ILE A 160 11.93 -13.72 -1.90
CA ILE A 160 12.00 -14.81 -2.87
C ILE A 160 13.34 -15.48 -2.59
N ASP A 161 13.32 -16.63 -1.94
CA ASP A 161 14.53 -17.46 -1.80
C ASP A 161 15.06 -17.83 -3.20
N VAL A 162 16.34 -18.20 -3.32
CA VAL A 162 16.99 -18.63 -4.58
C VAL A 162 16.26 -19.79 -5.29
N THR A 163 15.27 -20.38 -4.62
CA THR A 163 14.38 -21.44 -5.11
C THR A 163 13.03 -20.96 -5.66
N GLY A 164 12.74 -19.65 -5.68
CA GLY A 164 11.48 -19.08 -6.20
C GLY A 164 10.28 -19.21 -5.25
N LYS A 165 10.52 -19.55 -3.97
CA LYS A 165 9.46 -19.73 -2.97
C LYS A 165 9.19 -18.42 -2.23
N GLU A 166 7.92 -18.13 -1.99
CA GLU A 166 7.49 -16.99 -1.18
C GLU A 166 7.92 -17.19 0.28
N CYS A 167 8.72 -16.27 0.81
CA CYS A 167 9.03 -16.22 2.23
C CYS A 167 8.46 -14.97 2.91
N VAL A 168 8.11 -15.11 4.19
CA VAL A 168 7.52 -14.09 5.07
C VAL A 168 8.27 -14.04 6.39
N ILE A 169 8.21 -12.90 7.09
CA ILE A 169 8.84 -12.74 8.41
C ILE A 169 7.79 -12.89 9.51
N ALA A 170 8.12 -13.64 10.57
CA ALA A 170 7.29 -13.76 11.74
C ALA A 170 7.25 -12.43 12.52
N LEU A 171 6.05 -11.85 12.66
CA LEU A 171 5.86 -10.57 13.35
C LEU A 171 5.73 -10.71 14.88
N TYR A 172 5.48 -11.92 15.36
CA TYR A 172 5.28 -12.25 16.77
C TYR A 172 5.90 -13.61 17.09
N ASP A 173 6.21 -13.82 18.36
CA ASP A 173 6.50 -15.16 18.87
C ASP A 173 5.20 -15.98 18.85
N TYR A 174 5.29 -17.21 18.35
CA TYR A 174 4.20 -18.17 18.36
C TYR A 174 4.72 -19.54 18.79
N THR A 175 4.05 -20.12 19.76
CA THR A 175 4.34 -21.45 20.29
C THR A 175 3.24 -22.39 19.84
N GLU A 176 3.64 -23.53 19.27
CA GLU A 176 2.74 -24.56 18.77
C GLU A 176 1.75 -25.03 19.85
N LYS A 177 0.49 -25.25 19.46
CA LYS A 177 -0.58 -25.77 20.32
C LYS A 177 -1.01 -27.18 19.93
N SER A 178 -0.48 -27.69 18.82
CA SER A 178 -0.79 -28.99 18.24
C SER A 178 0.46 -29.60 17.62
N PRO A 179 0.61 -30.95 17.58
CA PRO A 179 1.74 -31.63 16.95
C PRO A 179 1.90 -31.39 15.43
N ARG A 180 0.96 -30.68 14.80
CA ARG A 180 0.98 -30.32 13.38
C ARG A 180 1.41 -28.87 13.13
N GLU A 181 1.61 -28.10 14.19
CA GLU A 181 2.03 -26.70 14.13
C GLU A 181 3.53 -26.62 14.42
N VAL A 182 4.16 -25.52 14.00
CA VAL A 182 5.58 -25.24 14.24
C VAL A 182 5.67 -23.94 15.03
N SER A 183 6.52 -23.94 16.06
CA SER A 183 6.85 -22.74 16.81
C SER A 183 7.74 -21.78 15.98
N MET A 184 7.50 -20.48 16.10
CA MET A 184 8.28 -19.43 15.42
C MET A 184 8.58 -18.28 16.39
N LYS A 185 9.70 -17.61 16.21
CA LYS A 185 10.07 -16.39 16.93
C LYS A 185 9.89 -15.17 16.05
N LYS A 186 9.61 -14.03 16.67
CA LYS A 186 9.59 -12.74 16.00
C LYS A 186 10.93 -12.51 15.28
N GLY A 187 10.85 -12.28 13.98
CA GLY A 187 12.00 -12.08 13.09
C GLY A 187 12.40 -13.32 12.29
N ASP A 188 11.82 -14.50 12.55
CA ASP A 188 12.10 -15.70 11.76
C ASP A 188 11.58 -15.56 10.33
N VAL A 189 12.40 -15.92 9.34
CA VAL A 189 11.99 -16.00 7.92
C VAL A 189 11.38 -17.38 7.67
N LEU A 190 10.13 -17.41 7.24
CA LEU A 190 9.33 -18.61 7.02
C LEU A 190 8.94 -18.73 5.56
N THR A 191 8.91 -19.94 5.02
CA THR A 191 8.43 -20.19 3.66
C THR A 191 6.94 -20.49 3.66
N LEU A 192 6.16 -19.80 2.83
CA LEU A 192 4.74 -20.09 2.64
C LEU A 192 4.59 -21.35 1.80
N LEU A 193 3.94 -22.38 2.36
CA LEU A 193 3.54 -23.56 1.63
C LEU A 193 2.17 -23.31 1.01
N ASN A 194 2.12 -23.19 -0.31
CA ASN A 194 0.87 -23.05 -1.04
C ASN A 194 0.09 -24.38 -1.01
N SER A 195 -1.25 -24.32 -0.88
CA SER A 195 -2.13 -25.49 -0.72
C SER A 195 -2.13 -26.49 -1.89
N ASN A 196 -1.42 -26.18 -2.98
CA ASN A 196 -1.24 -27.03 -4.16
C ASN A 196 -0.05 -28.00 -4.06
N ASN A 197 0.79 -27.92 -3.02
CA ASN A 197 1.84 -28.91 -2.75
C ASN A 197 1.35 -29.97 -1.76
N LYS A 198 0.39 -30.79 -2.19
CA LYS A 198 0.08 -32.09 -1.58
C LYS A 198 0.66 -33.21 -2.43
#